data_AF-A0A661UG67-F1
#
_entry.id   AF-A0A661UG67-F1
#
_cell.length_a   1.000
_cell.length_b   1.000
_cell.length_c   1.000
_cell.angle_alpha   90.00
_cell.angle_beta   90.00
_cell.angle_gamma   90.00
#
_symmetry.space_group_name_H-M   'P 1'
#
loop_
_entity.id
_entity.type
_entity.pdbx_description
1 polymer ?
#
loop_
_entity_poly.entity_id
_entity_poly.type
_entity_poly.pdbx_seq_one_letter_code
_entity_poly.pdbx_strand_id
1 'polypeptide(L)'
;MKRIILILVLVFPLLCLSYDFDKGGLRNAAMGGTGISSSDDAAAAVWNPALLDKINHFVFITDSRPYLIQLDNDNIYQNFTYFGIPTGKFGTFALTGGLFNSNGYDEGKFGFHYGKTLLAKKIAVGFGINDFYTNFTEINNTKNAVDADIGFYFSPSEIVNIGFIINNLSRANLASEEGIEDKLPRIIGLGTSLNLKRLNFSGDFQYEQTSAKDNIRIGLGTEFSLMNYFKLRAGINNDNYTAGFGLDVFSKKWFDNSLEPKENEPFDIKFFNVSMDYAFEYPLNFSLDKGNLHFGNEIESPYGDHFVGIKIEFGKSKIAKDELINYFPALFGAKTDTVFITVEKTKIDTVYEEKTVYDTITIIKRIVDPNLVAQAVHESQATIKKETSENVNAAAKHLTNALKLYYEQNYEGAISECKKAIRIAPNFALSYLRLGSIYYKLGDAEEALYYWEKAKKLDPENEEIKQIFEDIKRGKFDVKY
;
A
#
# COMPACT_ATOMS: atom_id res chain seq x y z
N MET A 1 -6.91 9.42 13.23
CA MET A 1 -5.92 8.31 13.19
C MET A 1 -6.40 7.03 12.53
N LYS A 2 -7.49 6.36 12.96
CA LYS A 2 -8.06 5.21 12.21
C LYS A 2 -8.28 5.54 10.73
N ARG A 3 -8.73 6.76 10.41
CA ARG A 3 -8.89 7.25 9.04
C ARG A 3 -7.57 7.44 8.26
N ILE A 4 -6.44 7.79 8.89
CA ILE A 4 -5.16 8.01 8.17
C ILE A 4 -4.47 6.69 7.85
N ILE A 5 -4.43 5.76 8.81
CA ILE A 5 -3.92 4.40 8.56
C ILE A 5 -4.85 3.67 7.59
N LEU A 6 -6.17 3.83 7.72
CA LEU A 6 -7.12 3.28 6.75
C LEU A 6 -6.95 3.94 5.37
N ILE A 7 -6.70 5.25 5.28
CA ILE A 7 -6.39 5.91 4.00
C ILE A 7 -5.06 5.39 3.45
N LEU A 8 -3.98 5.30 4.23
CA LEU A 8 -2.70 4.77 3.76
C LEU A 8 -2.82 3.30 3.33
N VAL A 9 -3.56 2.46 4.07
CA VAL A 9 -3.83 1.05 3.72
C VAL A 9 -4.78 0.92 2.53
N LEU A 10 -5.74 1.84 2.34
CA LEU A 10 -6.65 1.85 1.19
C LEU A 10 -6.03 2.49 -0.06
N VAL A 11 -5.06 3.39 0.12
CA VAL A 11 -4.29 4.03 -0.96
C VAL A 11 -3.08 3.17 -1.35
N PHE A 12 -2.56 2.35 -0.43
CA PHE A 12 -1.49 1.38 -0.70
C PHE A 12 -1.76 0.53 -1.95
N PRO A 13 -2.91 -0.15 -2.12
CA PRO A 13 -3.21 -0.91 -3.34
C PRO A 13 -3.46 -0.05 -4.58
N LEU A 14 -3.68 1.27 -4.43
CA LEU A 14 -3.82 2.21 -5.56
C LEU A 14 -2.47 2.73 -6.07
N LEU A 15 -1.36 2.38 -5.40
CA LEU A 15 0.00 2.83 -5.70
C LEU A 15 0.98 1.66 -5.96
N CYS A 16 0.45 0.44 -6.17
CA CYS A 16 1.20 -0.83 -6.21
C CYS A 16 0.70 -1.74 -7.36
N LEU A 17 1.55 -2.11 -8.32
CA LEU A 17 1.41 -3.05 -9.46
C LEU A 17 2.70 -3.25 -10.41
N SER A 18 3.85 -3.91 -10.07
CA SER A 18 5.24 -3.93 -10.74
C SER A 18 6.40 -4.91 -10.45
N TYR A 19 6.95 -5.59 -11.48
CA TYR A 19 8.39 -5.86 -11.66
C TYR A 19 8.99 -5.23 -12.96
N ASP A 20 10.28 -4.87 -12.88
CA ASP A 20 11.38 -5.04 -13.85
C ASP A 20 12.65 -5.10 -12.96
N PHE A 21 13.79 -5.62 -13.42
CA PHE A 21 14.96 -6.12 -12.64
C PHE A 21 15.54 -5.22 -11.53
N ASP A 22 15.16 -3.94 -11.49
CA ASP A 22 15.58 -2.98 -10.50
C ASP A 22 14.89 -3.19 -9.14
N LYS A 23 15.69 -3.42 -8.11
CA LYS A 23 15.22 -3.44 -6.73
C LYS A 23 14.95 -1.98 -6.34
N GLY A 24 13.68 -1.59 -6.35
CA GLY A 24 13.29 -0.23 -5.98
C GLY A 24 13.85 0.24 -4.62
N GLY A 25 13.70 1.52 -4.30
CA GLY A 25 14.34 2.17 -3.15
C GLY A 25 15.35 3.21 -3.60
N LEU A 26 14.95 4.48 -3.55
CA LEU A 26 15.74 5.62 -4.02
C LEU A 26 17.07 5.80 -3.31
N ARG A 27 17.08 5.57 -1.99
CA ARG A 27 18.32 5.61 -1.20
C ARG A 27 19.34 4.60 -1.74
N ASN A 28 18.88 3.39 -2.04
CA ASN A 28 19.73 2.31 -2.55
C ASN A 28 20.20 2.62 -3.97
N ALA A 29 19.30 3.06 -4.86
CA ALA A 29 19.62 3.49 -6.22
C ALA A 29 20.75 4.54 -6.23
N ALA A 30 20.60 5.62 -5.46
CA ALA A 30 21.61 6.68 -5.30
C ALA A 30 22.96 6.21 -4.71
N MET A 31 23.02 4.99 -4.17
CA MET A 31 24.19 4.38 -3.54
C MET A 31 24.70 3.18 -4.35
N GLY A 32 24.59 3.22 -5.68
CA GLY A 32 25.05 2.16 -6.58
C GLY A 32 24.21 0.89 -6.48
N GLY A 33 22.93 1.01 -6.10
CA GLY A 33 22.06 -0.11 -5.75
C GLY A 33 22.70 -1.04 -4.73
N THR A 34 23.19 -0.46 -3.63
CA THR A 34 23.64 -1.23 -2.46
C THR A 34 22.58 -1.14 -1.37
N GLY A 35 22.21 -2.28 -0.78
CA GLY A 35 21.13 -2.38 0.19
C GLY A 35 21.11 -3.67 1.01
N ILE A 36 21.88 -4.69 0.63
CA ILE A 36 21.84 -6.01 1.28
C ILE A 36 22.22 -5.94 2.76
N SER A 37 23.08 -4.98 3.14
CA SER A 37 23.49 -4.76 4.53
C SER A 37 23.18 -3.35 5.07
N SER A 38 22.91 -2.40 4.17
CA SER A 38 22.85 -0.96 4.47
C SER A 38 21.44 -0.37 4.49
N SER A 39 20.42 -1.07 3.98
CA SER A 39 19.04 -0.58 4.00
C SER A 39 18.53 -0.38 5.42
N ASP A 40 18.01 0.80 5.71
CA ASP A 40 17.55 1.25 7.02
C ASP A 40 16.11 1.79 7.00
N ASP A 41 15.40 1.58 5.89
CA ASP A 41 14.03 2.02 5.65
C ASP A 41 13.17 0.87 5.07
N ALA A 42 11.92 1.15 4.69
CA ALA A 42 10.99 0.13 4.22
C ALA A 42 11.42 -0.59 2.92
N ALA A 43 12.34 0.00 2.13
CA ALA A 43 12.92 -0.66 0.96
C ALA A 43 13.79 -1.88 1.36
N ALA A 44 14.20 -1.98 2.64
CA ALA A 44 14.79 -3.19 3.20
C ALA A 44 13.98 -4.46 2.90
N ALA A 45 12.65 -4.38 2.77
CA ALA A 45 11.80 -5.51 2.40
C ALA A 45 12.30 -6.23 1.12
N VAL A 46 12.63 -5.47 0.07
CA VAL A 46 13.06 -6.04 -1.22
C VAL A 46 14.57 -6.27 -1.31
N TRP A 47 15.36 -5.51 -0.54
CA TRP A 47 16.82 -5.61 -0.54
C TRP A 47 17.34 -6.71 0.39
N ASN A 48 16.85 -6.75 1.63
CA ASN A 48 17.11 -7.81 2.60
C ASN A 48 16.09 -7.70 3.76
N PRO A 49 15.04 -8.54 3.79
CA PRO A 49 13.96 -8.42 4.78
C PRO A 49 14.47 -8.59 6.23
N ALA A 50 15.67 -9.16 6.46
CA ALA A 50 16.25 -9.24 7.79
C ALA A 50 16.55 -7.85 8.40
N LEU A 51 16.72 -6.82 7.57
CA LEU A 51 16.98 -5.45 8.01
C LEU A 51 15.69 -4.72 8.46
N LEU A 52 14.50 -5.25 8.16
CA LEU A 52 13.22 -4.60 8.49
C LEU A 52 13.09 -4.29 9.98
N ASP A 53 13.53 -5.18 10.86
CA ASP A 53 13.36 -5.00 12.32
C ASP A 53 14.33 -3.99 12.94
N LYS A 54 15.20 -3.37 12.13
CA LYS A 54 15.92 -2.16 12.52
C LYS A 54 15.02 -0.92 12.48
N ILE A 55 13.95 -0.96 11.70
CA ILE A 55 12.95 0.09 11.59
C ILE A 55 12.07 0.01 12.83
N ASN A 56 11.98 1.09 13.59
CA ASN A 56 11.29 1.14 14.88
C ASN A 56 10.05 2.04 14.87
N HIS A 57 9.65 2.53 13.69
CA HIS A 57 8.55 3.44 13.45
C HIS A 57 7.80 3.03 12.18
N PHE A 58 6.56 3.47 12.02
CA PHE A 58 5.85 3.27 10.77
C PHE A 58 6.51 4.12 9.69
N VAL A 59 6.72 3.52 8.52
CA VAL A 59 7.40 4.19 7.41
C VAL A 59 6.66 3.84 6.13
N PHE A 60 6.32 4.86 5.36
CA PHE A 60 5.71 4.75 4.06
C PHE A 60 6.63 5.43 3.05
N ILE A 61 6.97 4.75 1.96
CA ILE A 61 7.89 5.25 0.93
C ILE A 61 7.24 5.07 -0.42
N THR A 62 7.34 6.10 -1.26
CA THR A 62 7.09 6.00 -2.69
C THR A 62 8.40 6.23 -3.45
N ASP A 63 8.55 5.58 -4.58
CA ASP A 63 9.67 5.68 -5.52
C ASP A 63 9.08 5.75 -6.91
N SER A 64 9.37 6.80 -7.68
CA SER A 64 8.87 6.98 -9.04
C SER A 64 10.05 7.17 -9.98
N ARG A 65 10.05 6.36 -11.04
CA ARG A 65 11.13 6.20 -12.00
C ARG A 65 10.59 6.34 -13.42
N PRO A 66 10.48 7.56 -13.93
CA PRO A 66 10.24 7.76 -15.35
C PRO A 66 11.49 7.35 -16.13
N TYR A 67 11.36 6.37 -17.02
CA TYR A 67 12.42 5.98 -17.93
C TYR A 67 12.18 6.65 -19.28
N LEU A 68 13.26 7.09 -19.93
CA LEU A 68 13.24 7.54 -21.33
C LEU A 68 12.15 8.60 -21.63
N ILE A 69 12.14 9.70 -20.87
CA ILE A 69 11.17 10.83 -20.93
C ILE A 69 11.07 11.50 -22.33
N GLN A 70 11.90 11.11 -23.29
CA GLN A 70 12.00 11.65 -24.65
C GLN A 70 11.54 10.69 -25.75
N LEU A 71 10.98 9.53 -25.42
CA LEU A 71 10.38 8.66 -26.44
C LEU A 71 9.11 9.32 -26.98
N ASP A 72 9.11 9.65 -28.27
CA ASP A 72 7.98 10.33 -28.94
C ASP A 72 6.66 9.53 -28.91
N ASN A 73 6.68 8.25 -28.53
CA ASN A 73 5.54 7.33 -28.62
C ASN A 73 5.33 6.38 -27.44
N ASP A 74 6.09 6.46 -26.34
CA ASP A 74 5.84 5.62 -25.15
C ASP A 74 6.29 6.31 -23.86
N ASN A 75 5.49 6.16 -22.80
CA ASN A 75 5.82 6.63 -21.47
C ASN A 75 6.10 5.41 -20.61
N ILE A 76 7.39 5.07 -20.48
CA ILE A 76 7.82 3.98 -19.63
C ILE A 76 8.02 4.54 -18.23
N TYR A 77 7.28 4.01 -17.27
CA TYR A 77 7.40 4.45 -15.89
C TYR A 77 7.40 3.27 -14.94
N GLN A 78 8.20 3.37 -13.88
CA GLN A 78 8.19 2.43 -12.78
C GLN A 78 7.86 3.12 -11.45
N ASN A 79 7.00 2.55 -10.60
CA ASN A 79 6.63 3.14 -9.31
C ASN A 79 6.62 2.13 -8.16
N PHE A 80 7.44 2.29 -7.14
CA PHE A 80 7.37 1.42 -5.96
C PHE A 80 6.73 2.10 -4.76
N THR A 81 6.04 1.30 -3.96
CA THR A 81 5.49 1.70 -2.68
C THR A 81 5.86 0.67 -1.62
N TYR A 82 6.29 1.16 -0.46
CA TYR A 82 6.70 0.34 0.68
C TYR A 82 6.02 0.83 1.93
N PHE A 83 5.49 -0.08 2.73
CA PHE A 83 4.91 0.26 4.03
C PHE A 83 5.45 -0.66 5.12
N GLY A 84 6.35 -0.11 5.96
CA GLY A 84 6.93 -0.78 7.12
C GLY A 84 6.06 -0.60 8.36
N ILE A 85 5.76 -1.72 9.02
CA ILE A 85 4.86 -1.85 10.15
C ILE A 85 5.63 -2.51 11.30
N PRO A 86 6.28 -1.74 12.18
CA PRO A 86 6.97 -2.30 13.32
C PRO A 86 5.95 -2.86 14.31
N THR A 87 6.23 -4.04 14.86
CA THR A 87 5.38 -4.71 15.86
C THR A 87 6.13 -4.89 17.19
N GLY A 88 7.08 -4.00 17.45
CA GLY A 88 7.90 -4.01 18.66
C GLY A 88 8.69 -5.31 18.78
N LYS A 89 8.47 -6.07 19.86
CA LYS A 89 9.22 -7.32 20.10
C LYS A 89 8.91 -8.45 19.09
N PHE A 90 7.84 -8.32 18.32
CA PHE A 90 7.44 -9.36 17.38
C PHE A 90 8.18 -9.27 16.06
N GLY A 91 8.92 -8.20 15.78
CA GLY A 91 9.58 -7.99 14.51
C GLY A 91 8.96 -6.80 13.78
N THR A 92 9.28 -6.69 12.49
CA THR A 92 8.69 -5.68 11.61
C THR A 92 8.17 -6.35 10.36
N PHE A 93 6.91 -6.07 10.03
CA PHE A 93 6.30 -6.48 8.78
C PHE A 93 6.48 -5.37 7.74
N ALA A 94 6.48 -5.73 6.47
CA ALA A 94 6.37 -4.76 5.40
C ALA A 94 5.45 -5.27 4.29
N LEU A 95 4.67 -4.34 3.73
CA LEU A 95 3.96 -4.54 2.48
C LEU A 95 4.72 -3.79 1.39
N THR A 96 4.85 -4.40 0.22
CA THR A 96 5.49 -3.77 -0.94
C THR A 96 4.64 -3.92 -2.19
N GLY A 97 4.76 -2.98 -3.11
CA GLY A 97 4.37 -3.18 -4.50
C GLY A 97 5.22 -2.32 -5.43
N GLY A 98 5.63 -2.84 -6.59
CA GLY A 98 6.26 -2.04 -7.67
C GLY A 98 5.21 -1.52 -8.63
N LEU A 99 5.53 -0.83 -9.75
CA LEU A 99 4.65 -0.54 -10.89
C LEU A 99 5.45 -0.34 -12.15
N PHE A 100 5.09 -0.84 -13.34
CA PHE A 100 5.86 -0.81 -14.58
C PHE A 100 4.82 -0.93 -15.66
N ASN A 101 4.78 0.10 -16.47
CA ASN A 101 3.86 0.18 -17.57
C ASN A 101 4.62 0.69 -18.79
N SER A 102 4.28 0.09 -19.90
CA SER A 102 4.70 0.49 -21.24
C SER A 102 3.52 0.28 -22.18
N ASN A 103 3.60 0.81 -23.40
CA ASN A 103 2.55 0.58 -24.38
C ASN A 103 2.51 -0.90 -24.77
N GLY A 104 1.47 -1.59 -24.31
CA GLY A 104 1.19 -2.98 -24.67
C GLY A 104 1.64 -4.02 -23.64
N TYR A 105 2.37 -3.62 -22.60
CA TYR A 105 2.90 -4.53 -21.59
C TYR A 105 2.94 -3.89 -20.19
N ASP A 106 2.35 -4.60 -19.24
CA ASP A 106 2.36 -4.23 -17.82
C ASP A 106 2.90 -5.38 -16.98
N GLU A 107 3.66 -5.04 -15.96
CA GLU A 107 4.14 -6.00 -14.97
C GLU A 107 3.62 -5.68 -13.58
N GLY A 108 3.89 -6.58 -12.64
CA GLY A 108 3.19 -6.69 -11.38
C GLY A 108 4.04 -7.30 -10.28
N LYS A 109 4.10 -6.69 -9.10
CA LYS A 109 4.63 -7.31 -7.88
C LYS A 109 3.92 -6.76 -6.66
N PHE A 110 3.48 -7.66 -5.80
CA PHE A 110 3.01 -7.37 -4.46
C PHE A 110 3.75 -8.27 -3.47
N GLY A 111 4.32 -7.70 -2.42
CA GLY A 111 5.13 -8.43 -1.45
C GLY A 111 4.62 -8.30 -0.03
N PHE A 112 4.63 -9.42 0.69
CA PHE A 112 4.52 -9.46 2.14
C PHE A 112 5.84 -9.91 2.74
N HIS A 113 6.42 -9.09 3.60
CA HIS A 113 7.75 -9.28 4.13
C HIS A 113 7.75 -9.20 5.66
N TYR A 114 8.70 -9.88 6.27
CA TYR A 114 8.90 -9.86 7.72
C TYR A 114 10.37 -9.98 8.06
N GLY A 115 10.81 -9.16 9.02
CA GLY A 115 12.14 -9.24 9.61
C GLY A 115 12.07 -9.34 11.12
N LYS A 116 13.06 -10.00 11.71
CA LYS A 116 13.24 -10.09 13.16
C LYS A 116 14.71 -10.09 13.55
N THR A 117 15.05 -9.18 14.46
CA THR A 117 16.34 -9.14 15.11
C THR A 117 16.37 -10.11 16.30
N LEU A 118 17.44 -10.86 16.39
CA LEU A 118 17.75 -11.88 17.38
C LEU A 118 19.04 -11.49 18.14
N LEU A 119 19.39 -12.27 19.17
CA LEU A 119 20.68 -12.26 19.86
C LEU A 119 21.27 -10.86 20.12
N ALA A 120 20.66 -10.12 21.05
CA ALA A 120 21.11 -8.78 21.47
C ALA A 120 21.32 -7.79 20.30
N LYS A 121 20.48 -7.90 19.27
CA LYS A 121 20.49 -7.07 18.06
C LYS A 121 21.65 -7.31 17.08
N LYS A 122 22.43 -8.37 17.25
CA LYS A 122 23.58 -8.66 16.37
C LYS A 122 23.22 -9.51 15.17
N ILE A 123 22.17 -10.32 15.25
CA ILE A 123 21.76 -11.20 14.16
C ILE A 123 20.32 -10.87 13.80
N ALA A 124 19.97 -10.88 12.53
CA ALA A 124 18.58 -10.82 12.12
C ALA A 124 18.30 -11.81 10.99
N VAL A 125 17.04 -12.24 10.93
CA VAL A 125 16.51 -13.09 9.86
C VAL A 125 15.29 -12.41 9.29
N GLY A 126 15.03 -12.62 8.01
CA GLY A 126 13.82 -12.14 7.37
C GLY A 126 13.37 -13.05 6.25
N PHE A 127 12.09 -12.96 5.93
CA PHE A 127 11.48 -13.68 4.83
C PHE A 127 10.53 -12.76 4.07
N GLY A 128 10.36 -13.04 2.79
CA GLY A 128 9.42 -12.37 1.91
C GLY A 128 8.63 -13.39 1.11
N ILE A 129 7.37 -13.10 0.82
CA ILE A 129 6.56 -13.78 -0.19
C ILE A 129 6.11 -12.71 -1.17
N ASN A 130 6.34 -12.93 -2.45
CA ASN A 130 5.97 -12.00 -3.50
C ASN A 130 5.07 -12.70 -4.51
N ASP A 131 3.96 -12.06 -4.82
CA ASP A 131 3.10 -12.38 -5.94
C ASP A 131 3.47 -11.47 -7.10
N PHE A 132 3.67 -12.05 -8.27
CA PHE A 132 4.08 -11.39 -9.49
C PHE A 132 2.99 -11.57 -10.52
N TYR A 133 2.79 -10.57 -11.37
CA TYR A 133 1.96 -10.74 -12.56
C TYR A 133 2.57 -10.07 -13.77
N THR A 134 2.24 -10.58 -14.96
CA THR A 134 2.57 -9.97 -16.24
C THR A 134 1.31 -9.90 -17.08
N ASN A 135 1.14 -8.84 -17.86
CA ASN A 135 -0.01 -8.61 -18.71
C ASN A 135 0.44 -8.12 -20.09
N PHE A 136 0.18 -8.91 -21.12
CA PHE A 136 0.40 -8.52 -22.51
C PHE A 136 -0.92 -8.07 -23.13
N THR A 137 -1.05 -6.78 -23.38
CA THR A 137 -2.30 -6.16 -23.85
C THR A 137 -2.66 -6.61 -25.27
N GLU A 138 -1.66 -6.77 -26.15
CA GLU A 138 -1.90 -7.13 -27.56
C GLU A 138 -2.52 -8.54 -27.72
N ILE A 139 -2.16 -9.47 -26.82
CA ILE A 139 -2.62 -10.86 -26.85
C ILE A 139 -3.59 -11.19 -25.71
N ASN A 140 -3.97 -10.21 -24.90
CA ASN A 140 -4.86 -10.32 -23.74
C ASN A 140 -4.53 -11.53 -22.84
N ASN A 141 -3.26 -11.66 -22.48
CA ASN A 141 -2.76 -12.78 -21.69
C ASN A 141 -2.14 -12.26 -20.39
N THR A 142 -2.62 -12.79 -19.26
CA THR A 142 -2.12 -12.46 -17.93
C THR A 142 -1.58 -13.71 -17.26
N LYS A 143 -0.38 -13.63 -16.70
CA LYS A 143 0.22 -14.68 -15.86
C LYS A 143 0.46 -14.17 -14.46
N ASN A 144 0.37 -15.08 -13.48
CA ASN A 144 0.71 -14.82 -12.09
C ASN A 144 1.69 -15.88 -11.61
N ALA A 145 2.61 -15.49 -10.74
CA ALA A 145 3.59 -16.39 -10.14
C ALA A 145 3.90 -15.95 -8.70
N VAL A 146 4.15 -16.91 -7.81
CA VAL A 146 4.51 -16.61 -6.42
C VAL A 146 5.92 -17.12 -6.15
N ASP A 147 6.74 -16.30 -5.50
CA ASP A 147 8.08 -16.69 -5.05
C ASP A 147 8.38 -16.18 -3.63
N ALA A 148 9.47 -16.67 -3.05
CA ALA A 148 9.89 -16.36 -1.69
C ALA A 148 11.34 -15.82 -1.66
N ASP A 149 11.57 -14.93 -0.70
CA ASP A 149 12.87 -14.33 -0.40
C ASP A 149 13.31 -14.74 1.01
N ILE A 150 14.61 -14.93 1.22
CA ILE A 150 15.19 -15.20 2.54
C ILE A 150 16.40 -14.31 2.78
N GLY A 151 16.35 -13.54 3.87
CA GLY A 151 17.38 -12.61 4.28
C GLY A 151 18.04 -13.00 5.60
N PHE A 152 19.33 -12.74 5.69
CA PHE A 152 20.13 -12.85 6.91
C PHE A 152 20.95 -11.58 7.09
N TYR A 153 21.20 -11.24 8.34
CA TYR A 153 22.01 -10.09 8.71
C TYR A 153 22.82 -10.38 9.97
N PHE A 154 24.04 -9.86 10.02
CA PHE A 154 24.96 -9.96 11.13
C PHE A 154 25.75 -8.67 11.36
N SER A 155 25.83 -8.22 12.61
CA SER A 155 26.59 -7.05 13.06
C SER A 155 27.59 -7.46 14.14
N PRO A 156 28.87 -7.71 13.81
CA PRO A 156 29.88 -8.03 14.82
C PRO A 156 30.15 -6.83 15.76
N SER A 157 30.00 -5.61 15.25
CA SER A 157 30.14 -4.33 15.98
C SER A 157 29.01 -3.36 15.60
N GLU A 158 28.98 -2.18 16.22
CA GLU A 158 28.03 -1.10 15.86
C GLU A 158 28.35 -0.42 14.51
N ILE A 159 29.56 -0.63 14.00
CA ILE A 159 30.06 0.00 12.77
C ILE A 159 29.92 -0.96 11.60
N VAL A 160 30.24 -2.23 11.79
CA VAL A 160 30.32 -3.21 10.70
C VAL A 160 29.03 -4.00 10.60
N ASN A 161 28.50 -4.06 9.40
CA ASN A 161 27.27 -4.75 9.03
C ASN A 161 27.55 -5.73 7.89
N ILE A 162 26.97 -6.92 7.97
CA ILE A 162 27.07 -7.95 6.95
C ILE A 162 25.66 -8.45 6.67
N GLY A 163 25.29 -8.55 5.40
CA GLY A 163 24.00 -9.05 4.95
C GLY A 163 24.17 -10.16 3.93
N PHE A 164 23.24 -11.09 3.92
CA PHE A 164 23.14 -12.14 2.91
C PHE A 164 21.67 -12.29 2.51
N ILE A 165 21.42 -12.51 1.22
CA ILE A 165 20.06 -12.59 0.67
C ILE A 165 20.00 -13.67 -0.41
N ILE A 166 18.87 -14.36 -0.47
CA ILE A 166 18.45 -15.13 -1.64
C ILE A 166 17.07 -14.62 -2.03
N ASN A 167 16.97 -13.97 -3.19
CA ASN A 167 15.70 -13.57 -3.78
C ASN A 167 15.22 -14.60 -4.79
N ASN A 168 13.91 -14.72 -4.95
CA ASN A 168 13.26 -15.64 -5.90
C ASN A 168 13.80 -17.07 -5.75
N LEU A 169 13.68 -17.61 -4.53
CA LEU A 169 14.19 -18.92 -4.14
C LEU A 169 13.70 -20.03 -5.09
N SER A 170 12.42 -20.01 -5.48
CA SER A 170 11.82 -21.05 -6.31
C SER A 170 12.05 -20.86 -7.81
N ARG A 171 12.38 -19.64 -8.23
CA ARG A 171 12.45 -19.22 -9.65
C ARG A 171 11.15 -19.52 -10.39
N ALA A 172 10.05 -18.99 -9.87
CA ALA A 172 8.73 -19.20 -10.46
C ALA A 172 8.70 -18.78 -11.95
N ASN A 173 7.94 -19.52 -12.76
CA ASN A 173 7.86 -19.32 -14.21
C ASN A 173 6.74 -18.32 -14.55
N LEU A 174 7.07 -17.28 -15.31
CA LEU A 174 6.14 -16.24 -15.77
C LEU A 174 5.79 -16.38 -17.27
N ALA A 175 6.24 -17.45 -17.93
CA ALA A 175 5.96 -17.66 -19.35
C ALA A 175 4.46 -17.69 -19.64
N SER A 176 4.06 -16.91 -20.65
CA SER A 176 2.69 -16.79 -21.11
C SER A 176 2.23 -18.03 -21.90
N GLU A 177 3.16 -18.72 -22.56
CA GLU A 177 2.94 -19.91 -23.39
C GLU A 177 3.40 -21.21 -22.72
N GLU A 178 2.69 -22.30 -23.03
CA GLU A 178 3.01 -23.63 -22.51
C GLU A 178 4.26 -24.22 -23.21
N GLY A 179 5.22 -24.71 -22.43
CA GLY A 179 6.48 -25.25 -22.94
C GLY A 179 7.62 -24.23 -23.08
N ILE A 180 7.36 -22.94 -22.85
CA ILE A 180 8.38 -21.89 -22.73
C ILE A 180 8.70 -21.67 -21.25
N GLU A 181 9.98 -21.47 -20.93
CA GLU A 181 10.42 -21.10 -19.58
C GLU A 181 10.87 -19.64 -19.57
N ASP A 182 10.19 -18.84 -18.75
CA ASP A 182 10.58 -17.50 -18.38
C ASP A 182 10.65 -17.42 -16.86
N LYS A 183 11.69 -18.05 -16.31
CA LYS A 183 11.89 -18.16 -14.87
C LYS A 183 12.40 -16.85 -14.31
N LEU A 184 11.81 -16.41 -13.19
CA LEU A 184 12.31 -15.30 -12.40
C LEU A 184 13.82 -15.47 -12.10
N PRO A 185 14.59 -14.38 -12.17
CA PRO A 185 16.02 -14.41 -11.86
C PRO A 185 16.21 -14.67 -10.36
N ARG A 186 17.05 -15.64 -10.01
CA ARG A 186 17.44 -15.82 -8.61
C ARG A 186 18.63 -14.94 -8.32
N ILE A 187 18.53 -14.15 -7.26
CA ILE A 187 19.65 -13.31 -6.82
C ILE A 187 20.20 -13.88 -5.52
N ILE A 188 21.48 -14.24 -5.53
CA ILE A 188 22.24 -14.64 -4.35
C ILE A 188 23.22 -13.52 -4.05
N GLY A 189 23.03 -12.84 -2.93
CA GLY A 189 23.76 -11.61 -2.63
C GLY A 189 24.46 -11.64 -1.27
N LEU A 190 25.63 -11.01 -1.23
CA LEU A 190 26.41 -10.73 -0.02
C LEU A 190 26.70 -9.23 0.03
N GLY A 191 26.37 -8.59 1.15
CA GLY A 191 26.58 -7.17 1.36
C GLY A 191 27.38 -6.87 2.61
N THR A 192 28.15 -5.79 2.56
CA THR A 192 28.87 -5.25 3.71
C THR A 192 28.67 -3.75 3.81
N SER A 193 28.58 -3.22 5.02
CA SER A 193 28.53 -1.77 5.22
C SER A 193 29.20 -1.33 6.50
N LEU A 194 29.74 -0.12 6.45
CA LEU A 194 30.43 0.57 7.54
C LEU A 194 29.63 1.82 7.89
N ASN A 195 29.01 1.82 9.07
CA ASN A 195 28.23 2.94 9.58
C ASN A 195 29.07 3.78 10.53
N LEU A 196 29.59 4.91 10.03
CA LEU A 196 30.27 5.92 10.83
C LEU A 196 29.29 7.07 11.12
N LYS A 197 29.53 7.86 12.16
CA LYS A 197 28.58 8.88 12.66
C LYS A 197 27.89 9.74 11.60
N ARG A 198 28.63 10.19 10.57
CA ARG A 198 28.09 11.01 9.46
C ARG A 198 28.30 10.39 8.09
N LEU A 199 28.93 9.21 8.02
CA LEU A 199 29.39 8.65 6.78
C LEU A 199 29.13 7.15 6.77
N ASN A 200 28.34 6.71 5.81
CA ASN A 200 28.08 5.30 5.58
C ASN A 200 28.78 4.88 4.31
N PHE A 201 29.38 3.69 4.32
CA PHE A 201 29.89 3.02 3.13
C PHE A 201 29.19 1.67 2.99
N SER A 202 28.90 1.27 1.77
CA SER A 202 28.28 -0.02 1.46
C SER A 202 28.89 -0.63 0.22
N GLY A 203 28.96 -1.95 0.21
CA GLY A 203 29.43 -2.72 -0.92
C GLY A 203 28.67 -4.03 -0.99
N ASP A 204 28.06 -4.29 -2.14
CA ASP A 204 27.25 -5.47 -2.39
C ASP A 204 27.80 -6.25 -3.58
N PHE A 205 27.87 -7.56 -3.45
CA PHE A 205 28.13 -8.53 -4.51
C PHE A 205 26.87 -9.36 -4.72
N GLN A 206 26.38 -9.46 -5.95
CA GLN A 206 25.19 -10.21 -6.32
C GLN A 206 25.49 -11.10 -7.51
N TYR A 207 25.24 -12.40 -7.35
CA TYR A 207 25.18 -13.35 -8.44
C TYR A 207 23.73 -13.52 -8.85
N GLU A 208 23.45 -13.26 -10.12
CA GLU A 208 22.12 -13.31 -10.69
C GLU A 208 22.02 -14.47 -11.68
N GLN A 209 21.20 -15.44 -11.33
CA GLN A 209 20.93 -16.61 -12.15
C GLN A 209 19.67 -16.37 -12.98
N THR A 210 19.85 -16.15 -14.29
CA THR A 210 18.75 -15.89 -15.24
C THR A 210 18.47 -17.11 -16.11
N SER A 211 17.49 -17.01 -17.02
CA SER A 211 17.23 -18.05 -18.02
C SER A 211 18.17 -17.93 -19.24
N ALA A 212 18.65 -16.73 -19.55
CA ALA A 212 19.48 -16.46 -20.72
C ALA A 212 20.98 -16.56 -20.41
N LYS A 213 21.46 -15.77 -19.45
CA LYS A 213 22.88 -15.69 -19.07
C LYS A 213 23.02 -15.18 -17.65
N ASP A 214 23.79 -15.90 -16.85
CA ASP A 214 24.11 -15.46 -15.50
C ASP A 214 24.92 -14.16 -15.51
N ASN A 215 24.66 -13.31 -14.52
CA ASN A 215 25.35 -12.04 -14.36
C ASN A 215 25.93 -11.89 -12.95
N ILE A 216 26.94 -11.04 -12.84
CA ILE A 216 27.51 -10.62 -11.56
C ILE A 216 27.39 -9.11 -11.47
N ARG A 217 26.69 -8.66 -10.43
CA ARG A 217 26.52 -7.24 -10.11
C ARG A 217 27.30 -6.89 -8.86
N ILE A 218 28.16 -5.89 -8.97
CA ILE A 218 28.92 -5.31 -7.85
C ILE A 218 28.47 -3.87 -7.71
N GLY A 219 28.07 -3.48 -6.50
CA GLY A 219 27.70 -2.11 -6.18
C GLY A 219 28.57 -1.58 -5.05
N LEU A 220 28.99 -0.32 -5.14
CA LEU A 220 29.64 0.42 -4.07
C LEU A 220 28.87 1.73 -3.86
N GLY A 221 28.64 2.08 -2.60
CA GLY A 221 27.85 3.24 -2.23
C GLY A 221 28.41 3.96 -1.02
N THR A 222 28.12 5.26 -0.95
CA THR A 222 28.38 6.07 0.23
C THR A 222 27.26 7.08 0.47
N GLU A 223 27.01 7.36 1.75
CA GLU A 223 26.06 8.38 2.18
C GLU A 223 26.73 9.28 3.22
N PHE A 224 26.71 10.58 2.97
CA PHE A 224 27.22 11.59 3.88
C PHE A 224 26.06 12.44 4.44
N SER A 225 25.90 12.39 5.76
CA SER A 225 24.94 13.23 6.48
C SER A 225 25.60 14.58 6.79
N LEU A 226 25.37 15.56 5.92
CA LEU A 226 25.89 16.92 6.07
C LEU A 226 25.27 17.59 7.31
N MET A 227 23.97 17.41 7.48
CA MET A 227 23.13 17.90 8.57
C MET A 227 22.15 16.81 8.97
N ASN A 228 21.44 16.99 10.09
CA ASN A 228 20.46 15.98 10.54
C ASN A 228 19.30 15.76 9.56
N TYR A 229 19.05 16.71 8.65
CA TYR A 229 17.94 16.72 7.69
C TYR A 229 18.38 16.64 6.23
N PHE A 230 19.69 16.61 5.93
CA PHE A 230 20.18 16.59 4.55
C PHE A 230 21.32 15.58 4.38
N LYS A 231 21.11 14.64 3.46
CA LYS A 231 22.00 13.54 3.16
C LYS A 231 22.39 13.60 1.69
N LEU A 232 23.68 13.46 1.42
CA LEU A 232 24.23 13.32 0.07
C LEU A 232 24.63 11.86 -0.16
N ARG A 233 24.40 11.35 -1.36
CA ARG A 233 24.67 9.96 -1.73
C ARG A 233 25.39 9.89 -3.06
N ALA A 234 26.29 8.94 -3.16
CA ALA A 234 26.97 8.60 -4.40
C ALA A 234 27.26 7.11 -4.42
N GLY A 235 27.33 6.53 -5.61
CA GLY A 235 27.71 5.15 -5.78
C GLY A 235 28.06 4.82 -7.21
N ILE A 236 28.52 3.60 -7.41
CA ILE A 236 28.87 3.04 -8.71
C ILE A 236 28.50 1.56 -8.69
N ASN A 237 28.00 1.05 -9.80
CA ASN A 237 27.87 -0.38 -10.03
C ASN A 237 28.49 -0.74 -11.38
N ASN A 238 28.32 -1.98 -11.86
CA ASN A 238 28.88 -2.41 -13.14
C ASN A 238 28.36 -1.59 -14.34
N ASP A 239 27.15 -1.05 -14.21
CA ASP A 239 26.39 -0.48 -15.31
C ASP A 239 26.29 1.04 -15.20
N ASN A 240 26.22 1.60 -13.98
CA ASN A 240 25.90 3.01 -13.74
C ASN A 240 26.82 3.69 -12.71
N TYR A 241 27.11 4.97 -12.95
CA TYR A 241 27.38 5.93 -11.87
C TYR A 241 26.06 6.40 -11.27
N THR A 242 26.02 6.57 -9.95
CA THR A 242 24.80 6.97 -9.26
C THR A 242 25.08 8.09 -8.27
N ALA A 243 24.11 8.99 -8.11
CA ALA A 243 24.17 10.06 -7.14
C ALA A 243 22.77 10.39 -6.64
N GLY A 244 22.67 11.09 -5.51
CA GLY A 244 21.37 11.51 -5.03
C GLY A 244 21.45 12.24 -3.71
N PHE A 245 20.28 12.59 -3.20
CA PHE A 245 20.17 13.21 -1.89
C PHE A 245 18.86 12.82 -1.21
N GLY A 246 18.85 12.96 0.11
CA GLY A 246 17.66 12.88 0.94
C GLY A 246 17.51 14.18 1.73
N LEU A 247 16.33 14.76 1.71
CA LEU A 247 16.00 16.00 2.40
C LEU A 247 14.78 15.79 3.28
N ASP A 248 14.92 15.96 4.59
CA ASP A 248 13.78 16.05 5.50
C ASP A 248 13.13 17.42 5.35
N VAL A 249 12.07 17.48 4.54
CA VAL A 249 11.31 18.71 4.23
C VAL A 249 10.51 19.16 5.45
N PHE A 250 10.04 18.20 6.22
CA PHE A 250 9.29 18.45 7.43
C PHE A 250 9.72 17.49 8.52
N SER A 251 10.23 18.04 9.62
CA SER A 251 10.39 17.31 10.86
C SER A 251 9.77 18.13 11.98
N LYS A 252 8.71 17.61 12.61
CA LYS A 252 8.07 18.32 13.70
C LYS A 252 7.70 17.35 14.82
N LYS A 253 8.29 17.59 15.98
CA LYS A 253 7.85 17.04 17.27
C LYS A 253 6.52 17.70 17.63
N TRP A 254 5.43 17.24 17.04
CA TRP A 254 4.13 17.93 17.09
C TRP A 254 3.48 18.01 18.48
N PHE A 255 3.88 17.16 19.44
CA PHE A 255 3.05 16.90 20.63
C PHE A 255 3.60 17.39 21.97
N ASP A 256 4.76 18.07 22.02
CA ASP A 256 5.32 18.44 23.34
C ASP A 256 4.54 19.58 24.05
N ASN A 257 3.67 20.35 23.39
CA ASN A 257 3.08 21.56 24.02
C ASN A 257 1.63 21.96 23.66
N SER A 258 0.85 21.19 22.89
CA SER A 258 -0.46 21.71 22.39
C SER A 258 -1.69 20.84 22.63
N LEU A 259 -1.53 19.57 22.95
CA LEU A 259 -2.63 18.70 23.35
C LEU A 259 -2.04 17.66 24.30
N GLU A 260 -2.39 17.74 25.59
CA GLU A 260 -2.18 16.59 26.48
C GLU A 260 -2.79 15.36 25.79
N PRO A 261 -2.06 14.23 25.71
CA PRO A 261 -2.60 13.02 25.11
C PRO A 261 -3.87 12.66 25.89
N LYS A 262 -5.03 12.73 25.24
CA LYS A 262 -6.27 12.28 25.85
C LYS A 262 -6.10 10.80 26.22
N GLU A 263 -6.41 10.46 27.48
CA GLU A 263 -6.52 9.06 27.89
C GLU A 263 -7.43 8.33 26.89
N ASN A 264 -6.92 7.22 26.33
CA ASN A 264 -7.57 6.35 25.33
C ASN A 264 -7.41 6.67 23.82
N GLU A 265 -6.43 7.48 23.39
CA GLU A 265 -6.09 7.50 21.96
C GLU A 265 -5.31 6.23 21.52
N PRO A 266 -5.75 5.53 20.44
CA PRO A 266 -5.18 4.23 20.04
C PRO A 266 -3.77 4.31 19.44
N PHE A 267 -3.20 5.49 19.20
CA PHE A 267 -1.80 5.61 18.77
C PHE A 267 -1.21 6.91 19.34
N ASP A 268 -0.25 6.81 20.25
CA ASP A 268 0.53 7.96 20.74
C ASP A 268 1.70 8.20 19.77
N ILE A 269 1.53 9.14 18.83
CA ILE A 269 2.51 9.47 17.79
C ILE A 269 3.44 10.55 18.33
N LYS A 270 4.71 10.22 18.60
CA LYS A 270 5.69 11.17 19.18
C LYS A 270 6.41 12.02 18.14
N PHE A 271 6.50 11.53 16.91
CA PHE A 271 7.09 12.27 15.81
C PHE A 271 6.39 11.95 14.49
N PHE A 272 6.50 12.90 13.56
CA PHE A 272 6.05 12.79 12.19
C PHE A 272 7.06 13.53 11.31
N ASN A 273 7.66 12.80 10.38
CA ASN A 273 8.64 13.32 9.43
C ASN A 273 8.16 13.06 8.00
N VAL A 274 8.41 14.02 7.11
CA VAL A 274 8.26 13.88 5.67
C VAL A 274 9.58 14.26 5.04
N SER A 275 10.11 13.33 4.24
CA SER A 275 11.36 13.48 3.52
C SER A 275 11.12 13.31 2.03
N MET A 276 11.91 14.01 1.24
CA MET A 276 12.02 13.83 -0.20
C MET A 276 13.35 13.15 -0.50
N ASP A 277 13.31 12.09 -1.27
CA ASP A 277 14.51 11.42 -1.77
C ASP A 277 14.56 11.59 -3.30
N TYR A 278 15.78 11.80 -3.79
CA TYR A 278 16.09 11.89 -5.21
C TYR A 278 17.31 11.04 -5.51
N ALA A 279 17.24 10.30 -6.61
CA ALA A 279 18.34 9.50 -7.13
C ALA A 279 18.51 9.78 -8.62
N PHE A 280 19.75 9.61 -9.05
CA PHE A 280 20.20 9.82 -10.41
C PHE A 280 21.11 8.65 -10.78
N GLU A 281 20.88 8.06 -11.95
CA GLU A 281 21.73 7.02 -12.51
C GLU A 281 22.19 7.42 -13.91
N TYR A 282 23.48 7.23 -14.18
CA TYR A 282 24.08 7.54 -15.46
C TYR A 282 24.90 6.35 -15.96
N PRO A 283 24.65 5.87 -17.18
CA PRO A 283 25.29 4.68 -17.72
C PRO A 283 26.81 4.83 -17.90
N LEU A 284 27.52 3.75 -17.61
CA LEU A 284 28.96 3.58 -17.79
C LEU A 284 29.27 3.24 -19.25
N ASN A 285 29.17 4.25 -20.11
CA ASN A 285 29.52 4.11 -21.52
C ASN A 285 31.04 4.09 -21.76
N PHE A 286 31.72 3.03 -21.36
CA PHE A 286 33.07 2.79 -21.89
C PHE A 286 33.31 1.30 -22.17
N SER A 287 33.66 0.99 -23.41
CA SER A 287 34.28 -0.26 -23.81
C SER A 287 35.75 0.02 -24.11
N LEU A 288 36.64 -0.84 -23.61
CA LEU A 288 38.06 -0.81 -23.90
C LEU A 288 38.35 -1.93 -24.90
N ASP A 289 38.42 -1.60 -26.19
CA ASP A 289 38.89 -2.54 -27.22
C ASP A 289 40.27 -2.10 -27.72
N LYS A 290 41.26 -2.99 -27.59
CA LYS A 290 42.66 -2.78 -28.02
C LYS A 290 43.30 -1.44 -27.59
N GLY A 291 42.95 -0.96 -26.39
CA GLY A 291 43.51 0.29 -25.84
C GLY A 291 42.81 1.57 -26.30
N ASN A 292 41.72 1.47 -27.07
CA ASN A 292 40.87 2.60 -27.42
C ASN A 292 39.58 2.57 -26.59
N LEU A 293 39.18 3.75 -26.12
CA LEU A 293 37.95 3.96 -25.38
C LEU A 293 36.80 4.16 -26.39
N HIS A 294 35.81 3.28 -26.35
CA HIS A 294 34.57 3.39 -27.14
C HIS A 294 33.41 3.75 -26.22
N PHE A 295 32.63 4.77 -26.58
CA PHE A 295 31.37 5.08 -25.91
C PHE A 295 30.26 4.26 -26.61
N GLY A 296 29.41 3.59 -25.83
CA GLY A 296 28.40 2.62 -26.31
C GLY A 296 27.32 3.21 -27.21
N ASN A 297 26.64 2.34 -27.96
CA ASN A 297 25.58 2.63 -28.95
C ASN A 297 24.18 2.16 -28.47
N GLU A 298 23.92 2.12 -27.17
CA GLU A 298 22.60 1.74 -26.64
C GLU A 298 21.64 2.93 -26.60
N ILE A 299 20.33 2.66 -26.66
CA ILE A 299 19.27 3.69 -26.53
C ILE A 299 19.25 4.13 -25.07
N GLU A 300 20.10 5.08 -24.73
CA GLU A 300 20.21 5.57 -23.36
C GLU A 300 19.65 6.98 -23.25
N SER A 301 19.08 7.29 -22.08
CA SER A 301 18.69 8.67 -21.75
C SER A 301 19.94 9.56 -21.82
N PRO A 302 19.99 10.57 -22.70
CA PRO A 302 21.17 11.44 -22.85
C PRO A 302 21.50 12.23 -21.57
N TYR A 303 20.56 12.27 -20.62
CA TYR A 303 20.73 12.93 -19.34
C TYR A 303 20.84 11.96 -18.16
N GLY A 304 20.81 10.65 -18.40
CA GLY A 304 20.64 9.63 -17.36
C GLY A 304 19.20 9.51 -16.86
N ASP A 305 18.99 8.60 -15.93
CA ASP A 305 17.69 8.34 -15.33
C ASP A 305 17.53 9.07 -14.00
N HIS A 306 16.34 9.59 -13.77
CA HIS A 306 16.04 10.47 -12.65
C HIS A 306 14.87 9.92 -11.84
N PHE A 307 15.10 9.65 -10.57
CA PHE A 307 14.12 9.02 -9.69
C PHE A 307 13.77 9.92 -8.53
N VAL A 308 12.50 9.96 -8.15
CA VAL A 308 11.98 10.83 -7.09
C VAL A 308 11.02 10.09 -6.18
N GLY A 309 10.97 10.49 -4.92
CA GLY A 309 10.05 9.87 -3.99
C GLY A 309 9.90 10.59 -2.68
N ILE A 310 8.87 10.16 -1.96
CA ILE A 310 8.47 10.74 -0.70
C ILE A 310 8.52 9.64 0.34
N LYS A 311 9.12 9.95 1.47
CA LYS A 311 9.14 9.11 2.65
C LYS A 311 8.38 9.79 3.78
N ILE A 312 7.46 9.07 4.39
CA ILE A 312 6.67 9.52 5.55
C ILE A 312 6.96 8.57 6.70
N GLU A 313 7.48 9.10 7.80
CA GLU A 313 7.84 8.34 8.99
C GLU A 313 7.04 8.85 10.19
N PHE A 314 6.43 7.94 10.94
CA PHE A 314 5.63 8.30 12.11
C PHE A 314 5.60 7.19 13.16
N GLY A 315 5.44 7.56 14.44
CA GLY A 315 5.15 6.59 15.50
C GLY A 315 5.82 6.86 16.85
N LYS A 316 5.94 5.79 17.65
CA LYS A 316 6.63 5.77 18.96
C LYS A 316 8.06 5.27 18.82
N SER A 317 8.92 5.68 19.74
CA SER A 317 10.03 4.83 20.18
C SER A 317 9.43 3.56 20.83
N LYS A 318 9.39 2.45 20.08
CA LYS A 318 8.90 1.11 20.47
C LYS A 318 7.42 1.02 20.89
N ILE A 319 6.61 0.37 20.06
CA ILE A 319 5.30 -0.17 20.47
C ILE A 319 5.53 -1.27 21.51
N ALA A 320 4.97 -1.12 22.70
CA ALA A 320 5.09 -2.11 23.76
C ALA A 320 4.30 -3.38 23.38
N LYS A 321 4.78 -4.55 23.82
CA LYS A 321 4.08 -5.84 23.64
C LYS A 321 2.60 -5.75 24.03
N ASP A 322 2.32 -5.04 25.10
CA ASP A 322 1.00 -5.00 25.74
C ASP A 322 0.02 -4.14 24.93
N GLU A 323 0.50 -3.20 24.12
CA GLU A 323 -0.34 -2.42 23.20
C GLU A 323 -0.81 -3.28 22.01
N LEU A 324 0.03 -4.17 21.47
CA LEU A 324 -0.34 -5.07 20.36
C LEU A 324 -1.37 -6.13 20.73
N ILE A 325 -1.37 -6.58 21.98
CA ILE A 325 -2.37 -7.50 22.52
C ILE A 325 -3.77 -6.86 22.48
N ASN A 326 -3.87 -5.55 22.67
CA ASN A 326 -5.15 -4.84 22.57
C ASN A 326 -5.66 -4.74 21.12
N TYR A 327 -4.77 -4.78 20.13
CA TYR A 327 -5.13 -4.70 18.70
C TYR A 327 -5.42 -6.07 18.08
N PHE A 328 -4.70 -7.11 18.51
CA PHE A 328 -4.82 -8.48 17.98
C PHE A 328 -4.84 -9.54 19.10
N PRO A 329 -5.82 -9.51 20.01
CA PRO A 329 -5.84 -10.37 21.20
C PRO A 329 -5.84 -11.86 20.86
N ALA A 330 -6.49 -12.24 19.75
CA ALA A 330 -6.52 -13.61 19.25
C ALA A 330 -5.15 -14.15 18.79
N LEU A 331 -4.24 -13.28 18.35
CA LEU A 331 -2.93 -13.68 17.82
C LEU A 331 -1.89 -13.98 18.91
N PHE A 332 -2.09 -13.44 20.12
CA PHE A 332 -1.08 -13.41 21.18
C PHE A 332 -1.46 -14.16 22.46
N GLY A 333 -2.52 -14.98 22.41
CA GLY A 333 -2.88 -15.89 23.50
C GLY A 333 -3.26 -15.19 24.81
N ALA A 334 -3.65 -13.92 24.76
CA ALA A 334 -4.22 -13.26 25.91
C ALA A 334 -5.58 -13.91 26.21
N LYS A 335 -5.78 -14.38 27.45
CA LYS A 335 -7.09 -14.80 27.95
C LYS A 335 -8.00 -13.58 27.93
N THR A 336 -8.73 -13.44 26.83
CA THR A 336 -9.97 -12.69 26.79
C THR A 336 -10.99 -13.56 27.53
N ASP A 337 -11.74 -12.98 28.46
CA ASP A 337 -12.97 -13.59 28.96
C ASP A 337 -13.91 -13.76 27.76
N THR A 338 -13.77 -14.89 27.08
CA THR A 338 -14.47 -15.21 25.85
C THR A 338 -15.53 -16.22 26.22
N VAL A 339 -16.79 -15.84 26.02
CA VAL A 339 -17.90 -16.78 25.97
C VAL A 339 -17.64 -17.70 24.77
N PHE A 340 -17.37 -18.98 25.06
CA PHE A 340 -17.13 -19.99 24.03
C PHE A 340 -18.41 -20.22 23.22
N ILE A 341 -18.41 -19.86 21.94
CA ILE A 341 -19.22 -20.59 20.95
C ILE A 341 -18.31 -21.68 20.41
N THR A 342 -18.41 -22.86 21.01
CA THR A 342 -17.81 -24.07 20.49
C THR A 342 -18.52 -24.41 19.19
N VAL A 343 -17.89 -24.12 18.04
CA VAL A 343 -18.28 -24.76 16.79
C VAL A 343 -17.68 -26.16 16.81
N GLU A 344 -18.41 -27.11 17.38
CA GLU A 344 -18.15 -28.51 17.08
C GLU A 344 -18.35 -28.69 15.58
N LYS A 345 -17.26 -29.01 14.86
CA LYS A 345 -17.36 -29.62 13.54
C LYS A 345 -17.94 -31.02 13.74
N THR A 346 -19.25 -31.11 13.86
CA THR A 346 -19.94 -32.39 13.78
C THR A 346 -19.87 -32.83 12.32
N LYS A 347 -19.20 -33.96 12.12
CA LYS A 347 -19.21 -34.72 10.88
C LYS A 347 -20.66 -34.91 10.49
N ILE A 348 -21.07 -34.38 9.33
CA ILE A 348 -22.42 -34.58 8.81
C ILE A 348 -22.47 -36.03 8.33
N ASP A 349 -22.89 -36.93 9.22
CA ASP A 349 -23.37 -38.23 8.79
C ASP A 349 -24.76 -38.02 8.22
N THR A 350 -24.88 -38.29 6.93
CA THR A 350 -26.14 -38.24 6.20
C THR A 350 -26.95 -39.45 6.65
N VAL A 351 -27.93 -39.24 7.53
CA VAL A 351 -28.85 -40.32 7.91
C VAL A 351 -30.05 -40.26 6.98
N TYR A 352 -30.06 -41.16 6.00
CA TYR A 352 -31.28 -41.49 5.27
C TYR A 352 -32.11 -42.42 6.15
N GLU A 353 -33.31 -41.98 6.55
CA GLU A 353 -34.34 -42.94 6.95
C GLU A 353 -35.17 -43.29 5.72
N GLU A 354 -34.82 -44.43 5.14
CA GLU A 354 -35.60 -45.05 4.09
C GLU A 354 -36.90 -45.60 4.71
N LYS A 355 -38.05 -45.09 4.27
CA LYS A 355 -39.33 -45.67 4.63
C LYS A 355 -40.20 -45.83 3.39
N THR A 356 -40.14 -47.02 2.82
CA THR A 356 -40.96 -47.45 1.69
C THR A 356 -42.40 -47.67 2.16
N VAL A 357 -43.36 -46.93 1.60
CA VAL A 357 -44.78 -47.33 1.58
C VAL A 357 -45.38 -46.93 0.23
N TYR A 358 -46.11 -47.89 -0.36
CA TYR A 358 -46.60 -47.95 -1.74
C TYR A 358 -47.46 -46.78 -2.24
N ASP A 359 -47.22 -46.49 -3.52
CA ASP A 359 -48.03 -45.86 -4.58
C ASP A 359 -48.79 -44.54 -4.35
N THR A 360 -48.42 -43.59 -5.22
CA THR A 360 -49.15 -42.37 -5.65
C THR A 360 -49.27 -41.21 -4.65
N ILE A 361 -48.45 -40.18 -4.90
CA ILE A 361 -48.56 -38.75 -4.55
C ILE A 361 -49.23 -38.43 -3.21
N THR A 362 -48.47 -37.88 -2.25
CA THR A 362 -49.05 -36.99 -1.23
C THR A 362 -48.09 -35.87 -0.85
N ILE A 363 -48.63 -34.65 -0.93
CA ILE A 363 -48.07 -33.38 -0.47
C ILE A 363 -47.64 -33.51 1.00
N ILE A 364 -46.35 -33.29 1.29
CA ILE A 364 -45.88 -33.09 2.66
C ILE A 364 -45.95 -31.58 2.94
N LYS A 365 -46.96 -31.23 3.72
CA LYS A 365 -47.17 -29.90 4.31
C LYS A 365 -45.87 -29.41 4.94
N ARG A 366 -45.30 -28.35 4.38
CA ARG A 366 -44.15 -27.62 4.91
C ARG A 366 -44.56 -26.98 6.23
N ILE A 367 -44.24 -27.59 7.36
CA ILE A 367 -44.27 -26.90 8.64
C ILE A 367 -42.99 -26.10 8.68
N VAL A 368 -43.11 -24.78 8.51
CA VAL A 368 -41.97 -23.87 8.58
C VAL A 368 -41.58 -23.76 10.04
N ASP A 369 -40.36 -24.20 10.36
CA ASP A 369 -39.75 -24.02 11.67
C ASP A 369 -39.62 -22.51 11.98
N PRO A 370 -40.20 -22.03 13.10
CA PRO A 370 -40.09 -20.63 13.51
C PRO A 370 -38.65 -20.11 13.62
N ASN A 371 -37.68 -20.99 13.91
CA ASN A 371 -36.27 -20.64 13.99
C ASN A 371 -35.63 -20.41 12.62
N LEU A 372 -36.12 -21.10 11.58
CA LEU A 372 -35.70 -20.88 10.19
C LEU A 372 -36.30 -19.58 9.62
N VAL A 373 -37.47 -19.15 10.06
CA VAL A 373 -38.01 -17.81 9.73
C VAL A 373 -37.15 -16.72 10.38
N ALA A 374 -36.73 -16.91 11.63
CA ALA A 374 -35.84 -15.98 12.31
C ALA A 374 -34.46 -15.90 11.63
N GLN A 375 -33.93 -17.02 11.16
CA GLN A 375 -32.66 -17.09 10.41
C GLN A 375 -32.77 -16.46 9.02
N ALA A 376 -33.86 -16.70 8.28
CA ALA A 376 -34.12 -16.08 6.98
C ALA A 376 -34.36 -14.56 7.09
N VAL A 377 -34.98 -14.09 8.18
CA VAL A 377 -35.10 -12.64 8.47
C VAL A 377 -33.72 -12.04 8.75
N HIS A 378 -32.85 -12.74 9.47
CA HIS A 378 -31.47 -12.31 9.78
C HIS A 378 -30.56 -12.28 8.53
N GLU A 379 -30.69 -13.26 7.64
CA GLU A 379 -30.00 -13.29 6.35
C GLU A 379 -30.56 -12.26 5.35
N SER A 380 -31.87 -11.99 5.37
CA SER A 380 -32.44 -10.90 4.59
C SER A 380 -31.95 -9.54 5.07
N GLN A 381 -31.81 -9.32 6.39
CA GLN A 381 -31.30 -8.06 6.94
C GLN A 381 -29.80 -7.86 6.66
N ALA A 382 -29.01 -8.93 6.59
CA ALA A 382 -27.61 -8.89 6.20
C ALA A 382 -27.43 -8.61 4.69
N THR A 383 -28.27 -9.22 3.85
CA THR A 383 -28.30 -8.96 2.40
C THR A 383 -28.82 -7.55 2.11
N ILE A 384 -29.86 -7.08 2.82
CA ILE A 384 -30.38 -5.70 2.74
C ILE A 384 -29.33 -4.69 3.22
N LYS A 385 -28.56 -4.96 4.29
CA LYS A 385 -27.44 -4.07 4.70
C LYS A 385 -26.31 -4.02 3.67
N LYS A 386 -26.01 -5.14 3.00
CA LYS A 386 -24.99 -5.21 1.95
C LYS A 386 -25.43 -4.50 0.67
N GLU A 387 -26.66 -4.73 0.20
CA GLU A 387 -27.27 -3.99 -0.92
C GLU A 387 -27.42 -2.50 -0.61
N THR A 388 -27.79 -2.13 0.62
CA THR A 388 -27.86 -0.72 1.03
C THR A 388 -26.47 -0.07 1.04
N SER A 389 -25.43 -0.79 1.48
CA SER A 389 -24.04 -0.31 1.44
C SER A 389 -23.53 -0.11 0.01
N GLU A 390 -23.75 -1.06 -0.90
CA GLU A 390 -23.34 -0.95 -2.30
C GLU A 390 -24.08 0.19 -3.02
N ASN A 391 -25.39 0.30 -2.81
CA ASN A 391 -26.19 1.40 -3.37
C ASN A 391 -25.79 2.77 -2.81
N VAL A 392 -25.47 2.86 -1.50
CA VAL A 392 -24.95 4.10 -0.90
C VAL A 392 -23.59 4.48 -1.47
N ASN A 393 -22.69 3.51 -1.70
CA ASN A 393 -21.38 3.76 -2.31
C ASN A 393 -21.52 4.21 -3.78
N ALA A 394 -22.40 3.57 -4.56
CA ALA A 394 -22.71 3.98 -5.93
C ALA A 394 -23.34 5.39 -5.97
N ALA A 395 -24.27 5.69 -5.06
CA ALA A 395 -24.86 7.01 -4.92
C ALA A 395 -23.81 8.07 -4.51
N ALA A 396 -22.86 7.72 -3.62
CA ALA A 396 -21.79 8.61 -3.20
C ALA A 396 -20.87 9.03 -4.36
N LYS A 397 -20.60 8.13 -5.33
CA LYS A 397 -19.85 8.47 -6.56
C LYS A 397 -20.54 9.56 -7.36
N HIS A 398 -21.86 9.46 -7.52
CA HIS A 398 -22.65 10.51 -8.17
C HIS A 398 -22.66 11.82 -7.38
N LEU A 399 -22.66 11.78 -6.03
CA LEU A 399 -22.54 13.00 -5.22
C LEU A 399 -21.17 13.70 -5.35
N THR A 400 -20.10 12.93 -5.49
CA THR A 400 -18.76 13.48 -5.76
C THR A 400 -18.72 14.18 -7.12
N ASN A 401 -19.33 13.58 -8.15
CA ASN A 401 -19.48 14.22 -9.46
C ASN A 401 -20.35 15.46 -9.41
N ALA A 402 -21.47 15.42 -8.66
CA ALA A 402 -22.33 16.57 -8.46
C ALA A 402 -21.58 17.74 -7.81
N LEU A 403 -20.71 17.44 -6.82
CA LEU A 403 -19.89 18.44 -6.16
C LEU A 403 -18.84 19.06 -7.11
N LYS A 404 -18.19 18.23 -7.95
CA LYS A 404 -17.28 18.72 -8.99
C LYS A 404 -18.00 19.67 -9.96
N LEU A 405 -19.14 19.24 -10.50
CA LEU A 405 -19.95 20.05 -11.42
C LEU A 405 -20.46 21.34 -10.78
N TYR A 406 -20.79 21.30 -9.48
CA TYR A 406 -21.16 22.50 -8.72
C TYR A 406 -20.04 23.54 -8.65
N TYR A 407 -18.79 23.11 -8.43
CA TYR A 407 -17.63 24.01 -8.44
C TYR A 407 -17.27 24.51 -9.84
N GLU A 408 -17.55 23.71 -10.86
CA GLU A 408 -17.49 24.11 -12.28
C GLU A 408 -18.66 25.02 -12.69
N GLN A 409 -19.55 25.39 -11.75
CA GLN A 409 -20.77 26.18 -11.97
C GLN A 409 -21.79 25.55 -12.93
N ASN A 410 -21.62 24.26 -13.25
CA ASN A 410 -22.59 23.47 -14.00
C ASN A 410 -23.66 22.90 -13.05
N TYR A 411 -24.57 23.77 -12.62
CA TYR A 411 -25.59 23.44 -11.63
C TYR A 411 -26.63 22.45 -12.14
N GLU A 412 -26.98 22.48 -13.43
CA GLU A 412 -27.90 21.51 -14.05
C GLU A 412 -27.31 20.09 -14.05
N GLY A 413 -26.03 19.97 -14.39
CA GLY A 413 -25.28 18.72 -14.30
C GLY A 413 -25.22 18.20 -12.85
N ALA A 414 -24.95 19.09 -11.89
CA ALA A 414 -24.92 18.74 -10.48
C ALA A 414 -26.28 18.23 -9.97
N ILE A 415 -27.38 18.87 -10.36
CA ILE A 415 -28.75 18.41 -10.05
C ILE A 415 -29.00 17.02 -10.65
N SER A 416 -28.60 16.80 -11.90
CA SER A 416 -28.77 15.50 -12.58
C SER A 416 -28.06 14.38 -11.84
N GLU A 417 -26.82 14.59 -11.42
CA GLU A 417 -26.02 13.62 -10.66
C GLU A 417 -26.62 13.39 -9.25
N CYS A 418 -27.08 14.43 -8.54
CA CYS A 418 -27.80 14.28 -7.29
C CYS A 418 -29.11 13.47 -7.46
N LYS A 419 -29.87 13.68 -8.54
CA LYS A 419 -31.09 12.91 -8.84
C LYS A 419 -30.79 11.45 -9.20
N LYS A 420 -29.64 11.15 -9.79
CA LYS A 420 -29.17 9.77 -9.99
C LYS A 420 -28.82 9.12 -8.65
N ALA A 421 -28.10 9.83 -7.78
CA ALA A 421 -27.78 9.35 -6.44
C ALA A 421 -29.05 9.02 -5.63
N ILE A 422 -30.09 9.87 -5.70
CA ILE A 422 -31.39 9.61 -5.07
C ILE A 422 -32.09 8.38 -5.66
N ARG A 423 -32.02 8.17 -6.98
CA ARG A 423 -32.62 6.97 -7.62
C ARG A 423 -31.93 5.67 -7.18
N ILE A 424 -30.62 5.71 -6.97
CA ILE A 424 -29.81 4.55 -6.57
C ILE A 424 -29.98 4.26 -5.06
N ALA A 425 -29.94 5.30 -4.23
CA ALA A 425 -30.10 5.17 -2.78
C ALA A 425 -31.16 6.17 -2.25
N PRO A 426 -32.46 5.82 -2.34
CA PRO A 426 -33.56 6.72 -1.96
C PRO A 426 -33.57 7.15 -0.50
N ASN A 427 -32.88 6.43 0.39
CA ASN A 427 -32.79 6.71 1.82
C ASN A 427 -31.47 7.39 2.22
N PHE A 428 -30.64 7.80 1.24
CA PHE A 428 -29.36 8.43 1.54
C PHE A 428 -29.52 9.94 1.76
N ALA A 429 -29.58 10.35 3.03
CA ALA A 429 -29.84 11.74 3.43
C ALA A 429 -28.92 12.77 2.75
N LEU A 430 -27.65 12.42 2.55
CA LEU A 430 -26.65 13.30 1.94
C LEU A 430 -27.01 13.69 0.49
N SER A 431 -27.70 12.81 -0.25
CA SER A 431 -28.12 13.13 -1.63
C SER A 431 -29.16 14.23 -1.67
N TYR A 432 -30.10 14.22 -0.73
CA TYR A 432 -31.11 15.27 -0.58
C TYR A 432 -30.50 16.55 -0.02
N LEU A 433 -29.55 16.44 0.92
CA LEU A 433 -28.83 17.59 1.49
C LEU A 433 -28.11 18.39 0.40
N ARG A 434 -27.32 17.70 -0.44
CA ARG A 434 -26.57 18.32 -1.54
C ARG A 434 -27.50 18.93 -2.59
N LEU A 435 -28.59 18.25 -2.91
CA LEU A 435 -29.59 18.78 -3.85
C LEU A 435 -30.23 20.07 -3.33
N GLY A 436 -30.62 20.12 -2.05
CA GLY A 436 -31.15 21.32 -1.43
C GLY A 436 -30.15 22.49 -1.44
N SER A 437 -28.87 22.23 -1.17
CA SER A 437 -27.82 23.24 -1.27
C SER A 437 -27.62 23.79 -2.69
N ILE A 438 -27.79 22.94 -3.72
CA ILE A 438 -27.69 23.38 -5.12
C ILE A 438 -28.89 24.25 -5.50
N TYR A 439 -30.12 23.88 -5.12
CA TYR A 439 -31.31 24.71 -5.38
C TYR A 439 -31.23 26.05 -4.64
N TYR A 440 -30.74 26.07 -3.41
CA TYR A 440 -30.53 27.32 -2.69
C TYR A 440 -29.53 28.23 -3.41
N LYS A 441 -28.44 27.65 -3.94
CA LYS A 441 -27.45 28.39 -4.73
C LYS A 441 -28.04 28.99 -6.01
N LEU A 442 -29.03 28.32 -6.60
CA LEU A 442 -29.78 28.80 -7.77
C LEU A 442 -30.86 29.84 -7.43
N GLY A 443 -31.06 30.15 -6.14
CA GLY A 443 -32.08 31.09 -5.66
C GLY A 443 -33.46 30.48 -5.46
N ASP A 444 -33.61 29.16 -5.61
CA ASP A 444 -34.85 28.45 -5.35
C ASP A 444 -34.88 27.95 -3.90
N ALA A 445 -35.24 28.87 -3.01
CA ALA A 445 -35.26 28.60 -1.58
C ALA A 445 -36.37 27.60 -1.19
N GLU A 446 -37.50 27.60 -1.89
CA GLU A 446 -38.63 26.68 -1.62
C GLU A 446 -38.23 25.23 -1.89
N GLU A 447 -37.61 24.95 -3.04
CA GLU A 447 -37.09 23.61 -3.36
C GLU A 447 -35.93 23.22 -2.43
N ALA A 448 -35.07 24.18 -2.05
CA ALA A 448 -34.00 23.92 -1.10
C ALA A 448 -34.54 23.41 0.25
N LEU A 449 -35.55 24.09 0.79
CA LEU A 449 -36.19 23.72 2.04
C LEU A 449 -36.84 22.34 1.94
N TYR A 450 -37.57 22.06 0.84
CA TYR A 450 -38.18 20.76 0.60
C TYR A 450 -37.17 19.61 0.68
N TYR A 451 -36.02 19.75 0.02
CA TYR A 451 -35.00 18.70 0.02
C TYR A 451 -34.22 18.61 1.34
N TRP A 452 -33.97 19.74 2.02
CA TRP A 452 -33.37 19.71 3.36
C TRP A 452 -34.30 19.08 4.41
N GLU A 453 -35.61 19.27 4.31
CA GLU A 453 -36.57 18.58 5.18
C GLU A 453 -36.58 17.07 4.96
N LYS A 454 -36.48 16.62 3.70
CA LYS A 454 -36.31 15.20 3.40
C LYS A 454 -35.01 14.66 3.97
N ALA A 455 -33.91 15.38 3.81
CA ALA A 455 -32.63 15.00 4.39
C ALA A 455 -32.73 14.85 5.92
N LYS A 456 -33.37 15.82 6.59
CA LYS A 456 -33.59 15.80 8.05
C LYS A 456 -34.45 14.64 8.53
N LYS A 457 -35.47 14.25 7.77
CA LYS A 457 -36.30 13.08 8.09
C LYS A 457 -35.50 11.77 8.00
N LEU A 458 -34.53 11.71 7.09
CA LEU A 458 -33.70 10.53 6.87
C LEU A 458 -32.52 10.43 7.83
N ASP A 459 -31.90 11.56 8.19
CA ASP A 459 -30.79 11.62 9.16
C ASP A 459 -30.94 12.84 10.09
N PRO A 460 -31.74 12.72 11.17
CA PRO A 460 -31.98 13.80 12.11
C PRO A 460 -30.74 14.23 12.90
N GLU A 461 -29.74 13.33 13.02
CA GLU A 461 -28.54 13.55 13.82
C GLU A 461 -27.40 14.20 13.03
N ASN A 462 -27.60 14.44 11.73
CA ASN A 462 -26.59 15.06 10.88
C ASN A 462 -26.33 16.52 11.28
N GLU A 463 -25.10 16.81 11.71
CA GLU A 463 -24.72 18.15 12.17
C GLU A 463 -24.82 19.23 11.06
N GLU A 464 -24.56 18.88 9.80
CA GLU A 464 -24.70 19.83 8.67
C GLU A 464 -26.17 20.20 8.45
N ILE A 465 -27.08 19.23 8.57
CA ILE A 465 -28.52 19.45 8.49
C ILE A 465 -29.01 20.28 9.68
N LYS A 466 -28.58 19.94 10.90
CA LYS A 466 -28.92 20.71 12.11
C LYS A 466 -28.51 22.18 11.95
N GLN A 467 -27.29 22.43 11.46
CA GLN A 467 -26.77 23.77 11.25
C GLN A 467 -27.61 24.56 10.22
N ILE A 468 -28.01 23.94 9.10
CA ILE A 468 -28.88 24.59 8.10
C ILE A 468 -30.21 25.02 8.73
N PHE A 469 -30.85 24.16 9.52
CA PHE A 469 -32.12 24.52 10.17
C PHE A 469 -31.95 25.53 11.31
N GLU A 470 -30.82 25.57 12.01
CA GLU A 470 -30.51 26.66 12.93
C GLU A 470 -30.36 27.99 12.20
N ASP A 471 -29.68 27.99 11.05
CA ASP A 471 -29.46 29.19 10.26
C ASP A 471 -30.76 29.67 9.58
N ILE A 472 -31.67 28.76 9.18
CA ILE A 472 -33.03 29.13 8.74
C ILE A 472 -33.78 29.82 9.89
N LYS A 473 -33.75 29.25 11.11
CA LYS A 473 -34.37 29.87 12.30
C LYS A 473 -33.79 31.24 12.65
N ARG A 474 -32.50 31.46 12.35
CA ARG A 474 -31.82 32.74 12.53
C ARG A 474 -32.06 33.73 11.39
N GLY A 475 -32.89 33.38 10.39
CA GLY A 475 -33.23 34.25 9.27
C GLY A 475 -32.08 34.45 8.27
N LYS A 476 -31.10 33.53 8.23
CA LYS A 476 -29.98 33.61 7.26
C LYS A 476 -30.32 33.09 5.87
N PHE A 477 -31.45 32.40 5.74
CA PHE A 477 -31.96 31.91 4.47
C PHE A 477 -33.27 32.63 4.15
N ASP A 478 -33.45 33.05 2.91
CA ASP A 478 -34.66 33.73 2.42
C ASP A 478 -35.76 32.71 2.12
N VAL A 479 -36.16 31.95 3.14
CA VAL A 479 -37.19 30.89 3.08
C VAL A 479 -38.27 31.19 4.10
N LYS A 480 -39.54 31.07 3.68
CA LYS A 480 -40.67 31.07 4.61
C LYS A 480 -40.69 29.71 5.32
N TYR A 481 -40.22 29.71 6.57
CA TYR A 481 -40.21 28.54 7.45
C TYR A 481 -41.58 28.27 8.07
#